data_AF-A0A7H9VKH6-F1
#
_entry.id   AF-A0A7H9VKH6-F1
#
_cell.length_a   1.000
_cell.length_b   1.000
_cell.length_c   1.000
_cell.angle_alpha   90.00
_cell.angle_beta   90.00
_cell.angle_gamma   90.00
#
_symmetry.space_group_name_H-M   'P 1'
#
loop_
_entity.id
_entity.type
_entity.pdbx_description
1 polymer ?
#
loop_
_entity_poly.entity_id
_entity_poly.type
_entity_poly.pdbx_seq_one_letter_code
_entity_poly.pdbx_strand_id
1 'polypeptide(L)'
;MADKKAALDADTRLHALDQNGDLQKRLGSEISTVAGLIDQLRDKRFKIEIGEAEAVVAPKSSAAKQHRQWDIDEKVLKAGPPAYPNIVRGSHADADEVFSEALAATAAYCKAAVFNHFRKHGCHPDQLVELEHVVSHTGEMHALLRWFSGRCGALESRVKELEERSFDYKGVWKADERYKRGHFVTHSGSLWHCEVAGSGIVPGNGAAGWRLAVKRGENGKDASR
;
A
#
# COMPACT_ATOMS: atom_id res chain seq x y z
N MET A 1 -23.05 -11.03 56.26
CA MET A 1 -24.35 -10.78 55.58
C MET A 1 -25.43 -10.44 56.59
N ALA A 2 -25.54 -11.19 57.70
CA ALA A 2 -26.35 -10.80 58.86
C ALA A 2 -26.07 -9.36 59.31
N ASP A 3 -24.78 -8.97 59.39
CA ASP A 3 -24.38 -7.62 59.79
C ASP A 3 -24.81 -6.52 58.81
N LYS A 4 -24.86 -6.83 57.50
CA LYS A 4 -25.30 -5.87 56.48
C LYS A 4 -26.82 -5.69 56.48
N LYS A 5 -27.57 -6.77 56.74
CA LYS A 5 -29.03 -6.71 56.90
C LYS A 5 -29.40 -5.97 58.19
N ALA A 6 -28.69 -6.25 59.28
CA ALA A 6 -28.85 -5.51 60.53
C ALA A 6 -28.48 -4.03 60.40
N ALA A 7 -27.43 -3.70 59.63
CA ALA A 7 -27.07 -2.32 59.32
C ALA A 7 -28.13 -1.61 58.47
N LEU A 8 -28.71 -2.29 57.47
CA LEU A 8 -29.82 -1.76 56.65
C LEU A 8 -31.07 -1.53 57.50
N ASP A 9 -31.42 -2.49 58.35
CA ASP A 9 -32.58 -2.40 59.25
C ASP A 9 -32.37 -1.28 60.31
N ALA A 10 -31.14 -1.07 60.77
CA ALA A 10 -30.78 0.01 61.70
C ALA A 10 -30.83 1.39 61.02
N ASP A 11 -30.32 1.51 59.79
CA ASP A 11 -30.36 2.73 58.98
C ASP A 11 -31.81 3.12 58.63
N THR A 12 -32.63 2.14 58.26
CA THR A 12 -34.08 2.30 58.00
C THR A 12 -34.83 2.86 59.23
N ARG A 13 -34.41 2.51 60.45
CA ARG A 13 -35.02 3.01 61.69
C ARG A 13 -34.56 4.42 62.05
N LEU A 14 -33.33 4.80 61.71
CA LEU A 14 -32.73 6.10 62.07
C LEU A 14 -33.14 7.24 61.11
N HIS A 15 -33.40 6.94 59.83
CA HIS A 15 -33.63 7.94 58.79
C HIS A 15 -34.99 7.78 58.07
N ALA A 16 -36.03 7.37 58.77
CA ALA A 16 -37.32 7.00 58.18
C ALA A 16 -38.03 8.12 57.36
N LEU A 17 -37.70 9.40 57.59
CA LEU A 17 -38.31 10.55 56.91
C LEU A 17 -37.50 11.10 55.72
N ASP A 18 -36.20 10.78 55.63
CA ASP A 18 -35.29 11.28 54.58
C ASP A 18 -34.92 10.22 53.53
N GLN A 19 -35.48 9.01 53.64
CA GLN A 19 -35.12 7.89 52.78
C GLN A 19 -35.92 7.85 51.48
N ASN A 20 -35.20 7.62 50.37
CA ASN A 20 -35.79 7.18 49.12
C ASN A 20 -36.24 5.71 49.27
N GLY A 21 -37.54 5.51 49.53
CA GLY A 21 -38.13 4.19 49.78
C GLY A 21 -37.94 3.18 48.64
N ASP A 22 -37.79 3.64 47.39
CA ASP A 22 -37.56 2.76 46.25
C ASP A 22 -36.12 2.22 46.23
N LEU A 23 -35.15 3.06 46.61
CA LEU A 23 -33.75 2.65 46.74
C LEU A 23 -33.58 1.56 47.81
N GLN A 24 -34.23 1.73 48.97
CA GLN A 24 -34.17 0.78 50.09
C GLN A 24 -34.77 -0.58 49.72
N LYS A 25 -35.92 -0.59 49.03
CA LYS A 25 -36.53 -1.83 48.54
C LYS A 25 -35.63 -2.57 47.55
N ARG A 26 -34.98 -1.83 46.64
CA ARG A 26 -34.04 -2.41 45.67
C ARG A 26 -32.81 -3.02 46.36
N LEU A 27 -32.20 -2.29 47.29
CA LEU A 27 -31.07 -2.78 48.08
C LEU A 27 -31.43 -4.05 48.87
N GLY A 28 -32.61 -4.07 49.50
CA GLY A 28 -33.11 -5.27 50.18
C GLY A 28 -33.26 -6.48 49.24
N SER A 29 -33.78 -6.26 48.03
CA SER A 29 -33.91 -7.30 46.99
C SER A 29 -32.55 -7.83 46.51
N GLU A 30 -31.60 -6.93 46.27
CA GLU A 30 -30.23 -7.29 45.85
C GLU A 30 -29.50 -8.08 46.94
N ILE A 31 -29.60 -7.65 48.20
CA ILE A 31 -29.02 -8.37 49.36
C ILE A 31 -29.63 -9.77 49.50
N SER A 32 -30.95 -9.90 49.33
CA SER A 32 -31.65 -11.19 49.36
C SER A 32 -31.18 -12.12 48.24
N THR A 33 -31.05 -11.58 47.02
CA THR A 33 -30.59 -12.33 45.85
C THR A 33 -29.17 -12.84 46.05
N VAL A 34 -28.25 -11.98 46.52
CA VAL A 34 -26.86 -12.36 46.79
C VAL A 34 -26.78 -13.40 47.91
N ALA A 35 -27.60 -13.28 48.97
CA ALA A 35 -27.66 -14.28 50.03
C ALA A 35 -28.09 -15.65 49.48
N GLY A 36 -29.15 -15.70 48.66
CA GLY A 36 -29.60 -16.93 48.02
C GLY A 36 -28.55 -17.58 47.12
N LEU A 37 -27.81 -16.78 46.35
CA LEU A 37 -26.71 -17.27 45.52
C LEU A 37 -25.55 -17.84 46.36
N ILE A 38 -25.20 -17.19 47.47
CA ILE A 38 -24.17 -17.67 48.39
C ILE A 38 -24.59 -19.00 49.01
N ASP A 39 -25.85 -19.14 49.43
CA ASP A 39 -26.35 -20.39 50.01
C ASP A 39 -26.35 -21.53 48.98
N GLN A 40 -26.75 -21.24 47.74
CA GLN A 40 -26.64 -22.20 46.63
C GLN A 40 -25.19 -22.63 46.36
N LEU A 41 -24.23 -21.69 46.41
CA LEU A 41 -22.81 -22.00 46.22
C LEU A 41 -22.24 -22.82 47.38
N ARG A 42 -22.66 -22.52 48.62
CA ARG A 42 -22.27 -23.29 49.81
C ARG A 42 -22.82 -24.72 49.76
N ASP A 43 -24.09 -24.89 49.41
CA ASP A 43 -24.72 -26.20 49.25
C ASP A 43 -24.03 -27.01 48.14
N LYS A 44 -23.77 -26.38 46.98
CA LYS A 44 -22.99 -27.02 45.90
C LYS A 44 -21.60 -27.44 46.35
N ARG A 45 -20.88 -26.56 47.05
CA ARG A 45 -19.55 -26.87 47.57
C ARG A 45 -19.59 -28.01 48.58
N PHE A 46 -20.54 -27.98 49.50
CA PHE A 46 -20.72 -29.02 50.51
C PHE A 46 -20.99 -30.38 49.86
N LYS A 47 -21.90 -30.43 48.87
CA LYS A 47 -22.19 -31.64 48.07
C LYS A 47 -20.96 -32.19 47.35
N ILE A 48 -20.08 -31.30 46.86
CA ILE A 48 -18.80 -31.72 46.26
C ILE A 48 -17.86 -32.30 47.33
N GLU A 49 -17.74 -31.66 48.50
CA GLU A 49 -16.84 -32.10 49.59
C GLU A 49 -17.24 -33.47 50.18
N ILE A 50 -18.53 -33.79 50.23
CA ILE A 50 -19.05 -35.09 50.70
C ILE A 50 -19.14 -36.15 49.59
N GLY A 51 -18.76 -35.80 48.35
CA GLY A 51 -18.76 -36.73 47.22
C GLY A 51 -20.14 -37.02 46.61
N GLU A 52 -21.18 -36.27 46.98
CA GLU A 52 -22.54 -36.38 46.43
C GLU A 52 -22.72 -35.61 45.10
N ALA A 53 -21.77 -34.75 44.74
CA ALA A 53 -21.74 -34.05 43.46
C ALA A 53 -20.33 -34.10 42.84
N GLU A 54 -20.27 -34.36 41.54
CA GLU A 54 -19.03 -34.25 40.79
C GLU A 54 -18.54 -32.80 40.78
N ALA A 55 -17.23 -32.60 40.98
CA ALA A 55 -16.60 -31.30 40.76
C ALA A 55 -16.95 -30.83 39.34
N VAL A 56 -17.26 -29.55 39.17
CA VAL A 56 -17.45 -28.96 37.84
C VAL A 56 -16.14 -29.14 37.08
N VAL A 57 -16.09 -30.18 36.24
CA VAL A 57 -14.98 -30.41 35.32
C VAL A 57 -14.95 -29.18 34.43
N ALA A 58 -13.80 -28.48 34.41
CA ALA A 58 -13.57 -27.40 33.47
C ALA A 58 -14.04 -27.87 32.08
N PRO A 59 -14.77 -27.05 31.31
CA PRO A 59 -15.33 -27.49 30.04
C PRO A 59 -14.22 -28.16 29.24
N LYS A 60 -14.45 -29.41 28.82
CA LYS A 60 -13.49 -30.20 28.04
C LYS A 60 -12.92 -29.29 26.95
N SER A 61 -11.58 -29.21 26.88
CA SER A 61 -10.86 -28.52 25.81
C SER A 61 -11.60 -28.78 24.50
N SER A 62 -12.18 -27.72 23.92
CA SER A 62 -12.89 -27.85 22.65
C SER A 62 -11.90 -28.45 21.65
N ALA A 63 -12.31 -29.51 20.94
CA ALA A 63 -11.49 -30.15 19.91
C ALA A 63 -10.76 -29.10 19.07
N ALA A 64 -9.49 -29.37 18.74
CA ALA A 64 -8.64 -28.46 17.98
C ALA A 64 -9.42 -27.92 16.77
N LYS A 65 -9.70 -26.61 16.76
CA LYS A 65 -10.46 -25.96 15.69
C LYS A 65 -9.67 -26.17 14.39
N GLN A 66 -10.28 -26.86 13.42
CA GLN A 66 -9.71 -26.98 12.09
C GLN A 66 -9.76 -25.60 11.42
N HIS A 67 -8.59 -25.00 11.20
CA HIS A 67 -8.47 -23.70 10.55
C HIS A 67 -8.62 -23.82 9.03
N ARG A 68 -9.21 -22.80 8.40
CA ARG A 68 -9.20 -22.64 6.94
C ARG A 68 -7.77 -22.59 6.43
N GLN A 69 -7.58 -23.06 5.21
CA GLN A 69 -6.31 -22.96 4.49
C GLN A 69 -6.28 -21.70 3.64
N TRP A 70 -5.08 -21.16 3.42
CA TRP A 70 -4.89 -20.05 2.48
C TRP A 70 -5.19 -20.50 1.05
N ASP A 71 -5.95 -19.71 0.31
CA ASP A 71 -6.20 -19.92 -1.12
C ASP A 71 -5.05 -19.33 -1.95
N ILE A 72 -4.01 -20.14 -2.18
CA ILE A 72 -2.78 -19.74 -2.85
C ILE A 72 -2.71 -20.39 -4.23
N ASP A 73 -2.61 -19.57 -5.27
CA ASP A 73 -2.24 -20.05 -6.60
C ASP A 73 -0.74 -20.41 -6.64
N GLU A 74 -0.45 -21.69 -6.45
CA GLU A 74 0.92 -22.23 -6.46
C GLU A 74 1.62 -22.08 -7.83
N LYS A 75 0.87 -21.99 -8.93
CA LYS A 75 1.46 -21.77 -10.26
C LYS A 75 2.00 -20.36 -10.37
N VAL A 76 1.20 -19.37 -9.96
CA VAL A 76 1.61 -17.95 -9.93
C VAL A 76 2.78 -17.75 -8.98
N LEU A 77 2.73 -18.35 -7.79
CA LEU A 77 3.83 -18.25 -6.82
C LEU A 77 5.14 -18.83 -7.35
N LYS A 78 5.08 -20.00 -8.02
CA LYS A 78 6.26 -20.65 -8.61
C LYS A 78 6.81 -19.90 -9.82
N ALA A 79 5.95 -19.23 -10.60
CA ALA A 79 6.35 -18.43 -11.74
C ALA A 79 7.20 -17.19 -11.34
N GLY A 80 7.02 -16.71 -10.11
CA GLY A 80 7.75 -15.55 -9.59
C GLY A 80 7.13 -14.20 -9.98
N PRO A 81 7.77 -13.08 -9.59
CA PRO A 81 7.25 -11.76 -9.88
C PRO A 81 7.23 -11.50 -11.40
N PRO A 82 6.09 -11.08 -11.98
CA PRO A 82 6.02 -10.71 -13.39
C PRO A 82 6.97 -9.55 -13.71
N ALA A 83 7.53 -9.55 -14.93
CA ALA A 83 8.33 -8.43 -15.40
C ALA A 83 7.44 -7.22 -15.71
N TYR A 84 7.95 -6.02 -15.44
CA TYR A 84 7.30 -4.79 -15.90
C TYR A 84 7.43 -4.69 -17.43
N PRO A 85 6.36 -4.35 -18.18
CA PRO A 85 6.42 -4.27 -19.63
C PRO A 85 7.47 -3.25 -20.11
N ASN A 86 8.37 -3.70 -20.99
CA ASN A 86 9.42 -2.86 -21.58
C ASN A 86 8.98 -2.30 -22.94
N ILE A 87 7.85 -1.60 -22.94
CA ILE A 87 7.27 -0.94 -24.11
C ILE A 87 6.78 0.45 -23.72
N VAL A 88 6.53 1.31 -24.71
CA VAL A 88 5.96 2.64 -24.47
C VAL A 88 4.47 2.51 -24.17
N ARG A 89 4.02 3.09 -23.05
CA ARG A 89 2.60 3.14 -22.66
C ARG A 89 1.78 3.93 -23.68
N GLY A 90 0.61 3.42 -24.04
CA GLY A 90 -0.27 4.00 -25.06
C GLY A 90 0.27 3.90 -26.49
N SER A 91 1.36 3.16 -26.72
CA SER A 91 1.82 2.86 -28.07
C SER A 91 0.97 1.76 -28.71
N HIS A 92 1.09 1.58 -30.03
CA HIS A 92 0.46 0.43 -30.72
C HIS A 92 0.89 -0.92 -30.12
N ALA A 93 2.09 -1.01 -29.53
CA ALA A 93 2.55 -2.23 -28.88
C ALA A 93 1.85 -2.51 -27.53
N ASP A 94 1.24 -1.49 -26.91
CA ASP A 94 0.48 -1.63 -25.66
C ASP A 94 -0.94 -2.14 -25.93
N ALA A 95 -1.56 -1.67 -27.03
CA ALA A 95 -2.93 -1.98 -27.42
C ALA A 95 -3.96 -1.79 -26.28
N ASP A 96 -3.65 -0.92 -25.30
CA ASP A 96 -4.39 -0.66 -24.05
C ASP A 96 -4.60 -1.89 -23.14
N GLU A 97 -3.89 -3.00 -23.39
CA GLU A 97 -4.07 -4.28 -22.68
C GLU A 97 -2.81 -4.66 -21.91
N VAL A 98 -1.61 -4.49 -22.48
CA VAL A 98 -0.36 -5.06 -21.93
C VAL A 98 -0.08 -4.57 -20.50
N PHE A 99 -0.22 -3.27 -20.22
CA PHE A 99 0.00 -2.77 -18.86
C PHE A 99 -1.09 -3.18 -17.87
N SER A 100 -2.34 -3.33 -18.32
CA SER A 100 -3.44 -3.71 -17.43
C SER A 100 -3.34 -5.18 -17.03
N GLU A 101 -2.99 -6.05 -17.98
CA GLU A 101 -2.70 -7.46 -17.75
C GLU A 101 -1.47 -7.64 -16.85
N ALA A 102 -0.39 -6.91 -17.11
CA ALA A 102 0.81 -6.96 -16.28
C ALA A 102 0.53 -6.51 -14.83
N LEU A 103 -0.32 -5.49 -14.65
CA LEU A 103 -0.76 -5.06 -13.32
C LEU A 103 -1.58 -6.16 -12.62
N ALA A 104 -2.54 -6.77 -13.32
CA ALA A 104 -3.35 -7.85 -12.77
C ALA A 104 -2.49 -9.06 -12.36
N ALA A 105 -1.55 -9.46 -13.22
CA ALA A 105 -0.60 -10.54 -12.94
C ALA A 105 0.29 -10.21 -11.72
N THR A 106 0.76 -8.96 -11.63
CA THR A 106 1.56 -8.50 -10.49
C THR A 106 0.76 -8.54 -9.19
N ALA A 107 -0.49 -8.09 -9.21
CA ALA A 107 -1.38 -8.14 -8.04
C ALA A 107 -1.66 -9.58 -7.60
N ALA A 108 -1.90 -10.50 -8.55
CA ALA A 108 -2.09 -11.92 -8.27
C ALA A 108 -0.84 -12.54 -7.60
N TYR A 109 0.35 -12.25 -8.13
CA TYR A 109 1.61 -12.71 -7.54
C TYR A 109 1.81 -12.15 -6.12
N CYS A 110 1.67 -10.84 -5.92
CA CYS A 110 1.84 -10.22 -4.61
C CYS A 110 0.88 -10.80 -3.57
N LYS A 111 -0.38 -11.02 -3.93
CA LYS A 111 -1.37 -11.68 -3.06
C LYS A 111 -0.93 -13.10 -2.68
N ALA A 112 -0.55 -13.92 -3.66
CA ALA A 112 -0.08 -15.29 -3.42
C ALA A 112 1.19 -15.31 -2.54
N ALA A 113 2.13 -14.39 -2.77
CA ALA A 113 3.35 -14.27 -1.99
C ALA A 113 3.07 -13.90 -0.53
N VAL A 114 2.18 -12.94 -0.28
CA VAL A 114 1.77 -12.54 1.08
C VAL A 114 1.04 -13.68 1.80
N PHE A 115 0.11 -14.36 1.13
CA PHE A 115 -0.55 -15.54 1.71
C PHE A 115 0.45 -16.64 2.08
N ASN A 116 1.42 -16.91 1.19
CA ASN A 116 2.47 -17.89 1.46
C ASN A 116 3.38 -17.47 2.62
N HIS A 117 3.67 -16.17 2.76
CA HIS A 117 4.42 -15.65 3.91
C HIS A 117 3.70 -15.98 5.21
N PHE A 118 2.42 -15.61 5.34
CA PHE A 118 1.62 -15.92 6.53
C PHE A 118 1.49 -17.42 6.79
N ARG A 119 1.24 -18.22 5.74
CA ARG A 119 1.21 -19.70 5.83
C ARG A 119 2.49 -20.25 6.46
N LYS A 120 3.67 -19.79 6.02
CA LYS A 120 4.97 -20.25 6.52
C LYS A 120 5.23 -19.86 7.98
N HIS A 121 4.60 -18.78 8.44
CA HIS A 121 4.69 -18.31 9.83
C HIS A 121 3.59 -18.90 10.75
N GLY A 122 2.83 -19.89 10.28
CA GLY A 122 1.79 -20.55 11.07
C GLY A 122 0.55 -19.67 11.29
N CYS A 123 0.41 -18.59 10.53
CA CYS A 123 -0.77 -17.74 10.57
C CYS A 123 -1.89 -18.39 9.75
N HIS A 124 -3.13 -18.22 10.22
CA HIS A 124 -4.32 -18.80 9.62
C HIS A 124 -5.29 -17.71 9.14
N PRO A 125 -6.04 -17.93 8.03
CA PRO A 125 -7.04 -16.99 7.51
C PRO A 125 -8.17 -16.64 8.50
N ASP A 126 -8.35 -17.46 9.55
CA ASP A 126 -9.37 -17.27 10.58
C ASP A 126 -8.91 -16.41 11.76
N GLN A 127 -7.66 -15.95 11.74
CA GLN A 127 -7.16 -15.05 12.78
C GLN A 127 -7.90 -13.71 12.69
N LEU A 128 -8.39 -13.25 13.84
CA LEU A 128 -9.00 -11.93 13.94
C LEU A 128 -7.90 -10.87 13.82
N VAL A 129 -8.18 -9.84 13.02
CA VAL A 129 -7.35 -8.66 12.88
C VAL A 129 -8.14 -7.48 13.42
N GLU A 130 -7.49 -6.66 14.25
CA GLU A 130 -8.12 -5.45 14.78
C GLU A 130 -8.37 -4.44 13.67
N LEU A 131 -9.51 -3.73 13.74
CA LEU A 131 -9.88 -2.74 12.73
C LEU A 131 -8.83 -1.64 12.59
N GLU A 132 -8.20 -1.23 13.69
CA GLU A 132 -7.11 -0.26 13.69
C GLU A 132 -5.94 -0.71 12.81
N HIS A 133 -5.57 -1.99 12.86
CA HIS A 133 -4.51 -2.55 12.02
C HIS A 133 -4.89 -2.50 10.53
N VAL A 134 -6.14 -2.84 10.18
CA VAL A 134 -6.64 -2.76 8.80
C VAL A 134 -6.61 -1.31 8.28
N VAL A 135 -7.06 -0.36 9.11
CA VAL A 135 -7.09 1.07 8.76
C VAL A 135 -5.67 1.61 8.61
N SER A 136 -4.77 1.28 9.54
CA SER A 136 -3.35 1.69 9.48
C SER A 136 -2.67 1.18 8.21
N HIS A 137 -2.77 -0.11 7.92
CA HIS A 137 -2.18 -0.70 6.71
C HIS A 137 -2.77 -0.09 5.42
N THR A 138 -4.08 0.10 5.37
CA THR A 138 -4.76 0.72 4.23
C THR A 138 -4.27 2.16 4.03
N GLY A 139 -4.16 2.93 5.12
CA GLY A 139 -3.63 4.30 5.08
C GLY A 139 -2.20 4.38 4.56
N GLU A 140 -1.32 3.50 5.02
CA GLU A 140 0.06 3.40 4.53
C GLU A 140 0.12 3.07 3.03
N MET A 141 -0.67 2.09 2.57
CA MET A 141 -0.75 1.72 1.16
C MET A 141 -1.22 2.89 0.29
N HIS A 142 -2.25 3.62 0.72
CA HIS A 142 -2.70 4.82 0.01
C HIS A 142 -1.65 5.93 0.00
N ALA A 143 -0.96 6.15 1.12
CA ALA A 143 0.10 7.15 1.21
C ALA A 143 1.25 6.85 0.25
N LEU A 144 1.72 5.60 0.23
CA LEU A 144 2.78 5.15 -0.68
C LEU A 144 2.33 5.23 -2.15
N LEU A 145 1.13 4.74 -2.49
CA LEU A 145 0.59 4.82 -3.85
C LEU A 145 0.52 6.28 -4.33
N ARG A 146 0.04 7.19 -3.49
CA ARG A 146 -0.06 8.62 -3.82
C ARG A 146 1.32 9.25 -3.99
N TRP A 147 2.25 8.97 -3.07
CA TRP A 147 3.61 9.51 -3.11
C TRP A 147 4.36 9.05 -4.36
N PHE A 148 4.34 7.75 -4.66
CA PHE A 148 5.01 7.20 -5.83
C PHE A 148 4.34 7.65 -7.14
N SER A 149 3.01 7.72 -7.21
CA SER A 149 2.31 8.27 -8.37
C SER A 149 2.73 9.72 -8.66
N GLY A 150 2.82 10.55 -7.61
CA GLY A 150 3.30 11.93 -7.76
C GLY A 150 4.75 12.02 -8.23
N ARG A 151 5.63 11.16 -7.69
CA ARG A 151 7.02 11.06 -8.14
C ARG A 151 7.14 10.60 -9.59
N CYS A 152 6.34 9.63 -10.03
CA CYS A 152 6.30 9.17 -11.43
C CYS A 152 5.89 10.31 -12.36
N GLY A 153 4.80 11.02 -12.06
CA GLY A 153 4.36 12.16 -12.88
C GLY A 153 5.40 13.28 -12.94
N ALA A 154 6.12 13.54 -11.84
CA ALA A 154 7.23 14.50 -11.84
C ALA A 154 8.42 14.05 -12.70
N LEU A 155 8.75 12.76 -12.69
CA LEU A 155 9.80 12.20 -13.55
C LEU A 155 9.40 12.22 -15.02
N GLU A 156 8.17 11.81 -15.36
CA GLU A 156 7.62 11.87 -16.71
C GLU A 156 7.66 13.30 -17.26
N SER A 157 7.29 14.29 -16.45
CA SER A 157 7.37 15.71 -16.85
C SER A 157 8.81 16.16 -17.14
N ARG A 158 9.78 15.74 -16.33
CA ARG A 158 11.20 16.06 -16.53
C ARG A 158 11.79 15.36 -17.76
N VAL A 159 11.40 14.10 -17.99
CA VAL A 159 11.81 13.35 -19.19
C VAL A 159 11.29 14.06 -20.43
N LYS A 160 10.01 14.45 -20.44
CA LYS A 160 9.42 15.23 -21.53
C LYS A 160 10.19 16.52 -21.81
N GLU A 161 10.55 17.28 -20.77
CA GLU A 161 11.35 18.51 -20.94
C GLU A 161 12.72 18.21 -21.58
N LEU A 162 13.39 17.13 -21.15
CA LEU A 162 14.68 16.72 -21.70
C LEU A 162 14.56 16.26 -23.15
N GLU A 163 13.50 15.54 -23.50
CA GLU A 163 13.21 15.08 -24.86
C GLU A 163 12.92 16.28 -25.79
N GLU A 164 12.16 17.27 -25.32
CA GLU A 164 11.90 18.52 -26.04
C GLU A 164 13.17 19.38 -26.22
N ARG A 165 14.14 19.26 -25.30
CA ARG A 165 15.43 19.96 -25.35
C ARG A 165 16.56 19.11 -25.96
N SER A 166 16.23 18.00 -26.62
CA SER A 166 17.22 17.06 -27.12
C SER A 166 18.10 17.65 -28.21
N PHE A 167 19.40 17.36 -28.13
CA PHE A 167 20.38 17.67 -29.16
C PHE A 167 20.35 16.57 -30.23
N ASP A 168 19.68 16.82 -31.34
CA ASP A 168 19.52 15.83 -32.41
C ASP A 168 20.54 16.06 -33.54
N TYR A 169 21.69 15.38 -33.45
CA TYR A 169 22.75 15.46 -34.45
C TYR A 169 22.53 14.48 -35.61
N LYS A 170 22.45 15.01 -36.84
CA LYS A 170 22.19 14.25 -38.06
C LYS A 170 23.45 13.92 -38.87
N GLY A 171 24.65 14.19 -38.33
CA GLY A 171 25.89 13.95 -39.06
C GLY A 171 26.24 15.07 -40.04
N VAL A 172 26.88 14.72 -41.15
CA VAL A 172 27.26 15.68 -42.20
C VAL A 172 26.03 16.06 -43.02
N TRP A 173 25.85 17.36 -43.28
CA TRP A 173 24.73 17.89 -44.06
C TRP A 173 24.64 17.24 -45.46
N LYS A 174 23.42 16.94 -45.90
CA LYS A 174 23.10 16.41 -47.23
C LYS A 174 21.93 17.18 -47.84
N ALA A 175 21.95 17.36 -49.16
CA ALA A 175 20.96 18.17 -49.86
C ALA A 175 19.57 17.51 -49.95
N ASP A 176 19.55 16.18 -50.03
CA ASP A 176 18.36 15.33 -50.18
C ASP A 176 17.68 15.00 -48.85
N GLU A 177 18.31 15.32 -47.72
CA GLU A 177 17.76 15.07 -46.40
C GLU A 177 16.84 16.22 -45.94
N ARG A 178 15.74 15.86 -45.27
CA ARG A 178 14.80 16.82 -44.69
C ARG A 178 15.12 17.01 -43.20
N TYR A 179 15.59 18.21 -42.87
CA TYR A 179 15.90 18.60 -41.50
C TYR A 179 14.71 19.27 -40.81
N LYS A 180 14.56 19.04 -39.51
CA LYS A 180 13.59 19.73 -38.65
C LYS A 180 14.33 20.80 -37.84
N ARG A 181 13.59 21.81 -37.40
CA ARG A 181 14.09 22.79 -36.44
C ARG A 181 14.63 22.07 -35.20
N GLY A 182 15.80 22.47 -34.70
CA GLY A 182 16.47 21.78 -33.59
C GLY A 182 17.54 20.77 -34.03
N HIS A 183 17.52 20.30 -35.28
CA HIS A 183 18.57 19.40 -35.77
C HIS A 183 19.92 20.12 -35.86
N PHE A 184 20.98 19.38 -35.58
CA PHE A 184 22.36 19.82 -35.75
C PHE A 184 23.05 19.02 -36.86
N VAL A 185 23.83 19.70 -37.69
CA VAL A 185 24.62 19.08 -38.77
C VAL A 185 26.02 19.63 -38.82
N THR A 186 26.95 18.85 -39.37
CA THR A 186 28.28 19.33 -39.73
C THR A 186 28.31 19.73 -41.20
N HIS A 187 28.76 20.95 -41.49
CA HIS A 187 29.01 21.41 -42.85
C HIS A 187 30.26 22.27 -42.89
N SER A 188 31.17 21.96 -43.82
CA SER A 188 32.47 22.62 -43.95
C SER A 188 33.25 22.69 -42.63
N GLY A 189 33.28 21.59 -41.87
CA GLY A 189 34.00 21.47 -40.59
C GLY A 189 33.36 22.19 -39.39
N SER A 190 32.26 22.93 -39.58
CA SER A 190 31.54 23.65 -38.53
C SER A 190 30.26 22.93 -38.16
N LEU A 191 29.79 23.12 -36.92
CA LEU A 191 28.47 22.66 -36.45
C LEU A 191 27.43 23.75 -36.68
N TRP A 192 26.29 23.36 -37.25
CA TRP A 192 25.18 24.25 -37.59
C TRP A 192 23.88 23.75 -36.96
N HIS A 193 23.06 24.69 -36.48
CA HIS A 193 21.74 24.46 -35.93
C HIS A 193 20.66 24.84 -36.96
N CYS A 194 19.70 23.95 -37.20
CA CYS A 194 18.57 24.17 -38.10
C CYS A 194 17.50 25.04 -37.41
N GLU A 195 17.25 26.24 -37.91
CA GLU A 195 16.23 27.15 -37.39
C GLU A 195 14.89 27.00 -38.13
N VAL A 196 14.93 26.57 -39.39
CA VAL A 196 13.76 26.43 -40.27
C VAL A 196 13.74 25.03 -40.87
N ALA A 197 12.66 24.30 -40.67
CA ALA A 197 12.50 22.95 -41.22
C ALA A 197 12.45 22.97 -42.75
N GLY A 198 13.17 22.06 -43.41
CA GLY A 198 13.28 22.03 -44.87
C GLY A 198 14.36 21.08 -45.39
N SER A 199 14.54 21.08 -46.71
CA SER A 199 15.56 20.30 -47.43
C SER A 199 16.26 21.21 -48.45
N GLY A 200 17.48 20.88 -48.86
CA GLY A 200 18.23 21.61 -49.89
C GLY A 200 18.80 22.98 -49.50
N ILE A 201 18.49 23.49 -48.29
CA ILE A 201 19.09 24.74 -47.78
C ILE A 201 20.49 24.46 -47.26
N VAL A 202 21.51 25.03 -47.90
CA VAL A 202 22.92 24.82 -47.55
C VAL A 202 23.34 25.68 -46.34
N PRO A 203 23.94 25.12 -45.28
CA PRO A 203 24.44 25.89 -44.15
C PRO A 203 25.58 26.85 -44.55
N GLY A 204 25.49 28.11 -44.12
CA GLY A 204 26.52 29.12 -44.34
C GLY A 204 26.44 29.87 -45.67
N ASN A 205 25.44 29.60 -46.53
CA ASN A 205 25.26 30.29 -47.81
C ASN A 205 24.42 31.58 -47.71
N GLY A 206 24.37 32.24 -46.54
CA GLY A 206 23.58 33.45 -46.30
C GLY A 206 22.05 33.28 -46.30
N ALA A 207 21.53 32.11 -46.67
CA ALA A 207 20.10 31.77 -46.63
C ALA A 207 19.60 31.64 -45.18
N ALA A 208 18.41 32.17 -44.91
CA ALA A 208 17.73 31.98 -43.64
C ALA A 208 17.36 30.49 -43.47
N GLY A 209 17.91 29.83 -42.46
CA GLY A 209 17.60 28.43 -42.16
C GLY A 209 18.61 27.72 -41.26
N TRP A 210 19.86 28.18 -41.27
CA TRP A 210 20.94 27.62 -40.44
C TRP A 210 21.64 28.69 -39.62
N ARG A 211 21.86 28.40 -38.33
CA ARG A 211 22.65 29.21 -37.42
C ARG A 211 23.96 28.50 -37.09
N LEU A 212 25.09 29.20 -37.19
CA LEU A 212 26.39 28.64 -36.80
C LEU A 212 26.39 28.39 -35.27
N ALA A 213 26.62 27.15 -34.86
CA ALA A 213 26.68 26.75 -33.45
C ALA A 213 28.12 26.64 -32.96
N VAL A 214 28.99 26.00 -33.74
CA VAL A 214 30.44 25.88 -33.47
C VAL A 214 31.20 26.11 -34.75
N LYS A 215 32.13 27.08 -34.73
CA LYS A 215 33.01 27.37 -35.87
C LYS A 215 34.17 26.38 -35.88
N ARG A 216 34.53 25.86 -37.06
CA ARG A 216 35.80 25.12 -37.23
C ARG A 216 37.00 25.97 -36.81
N GLY A 217 38.02 25.32 -36.25
CA GLY A 217 39.32 25.95 -36.02
C GLY A 217 40.01 26.33 -37.33
N GLU A 218 40.98 27.25 -37.24
CA GLU A 218 41.91 27.54 -38.35
C GLU A 218 43.04 26.52 -38.35
N ASN A 219 43.58 26.21 -39.52
CA ASN A 219 44.77 25.38 -39.62
C ASN A 219 45.92 26.08 -38.87
N GLY A 220 46.60 25.35 -37.98
CA GLY A 220 47.77 25.89 -37.28
C GLY A 220 48.83 26.36 -38.27
N LYS A 221 49.31 27.60 -38.10
CA LYS A 221 50.26 28.25 -39.03
C LYS A 221 51.65 27.60 -39.06
N ASP A 222 51.98 26.74 -38.09
CA ASP A 222 53.37 26.31 -37.85
C ASP A 222 53.60 24.80 -38.01
N ALA A 223 52.72 24.07 -38.70
CA ALA A 223 52.96 22.68 -39.08
C ALA A 223 53.61 22.57 -40.46
N SER A 224 54.77 23.21 -40.64
CA SER A 224 55.67 22.95 -41.76
C SER A 224 56.96 22.34 -41.24
N ARG A 225 57.15 21.06 -41.63
CA ARG A 225 58.39 20.25 -41.72
C ARG A 225 59.66 20.75 -41.02
#